data_AF-A0A6H1LPI5-F1
#
_entry.id   AF-A0A6H1LPI5-F1
#
_cell.length_a   1.000
_cell.length_b   1.000
_cell.length_c   1.000
_cell.angle_alpha   90.00
_cell.angle_beta   90.00
_cell.angle_gamma   90.00
#
_symmetry.space_group_name_H-M   'P 1'
#
loop_
_entity.id
_entity.type
_entity.pdbx_description
1 polymer ?
#
loop_
_entity_poly.entity_id
_entity_poly.type
_entity_poly.pdbx_seq_one_letter_code
_entity_poly.pdbx_strand_id
1 'polypeptide(L)'
;MWKPALAAAGVIPMRKKDERWKASRKDGFHVLRHTYASVILEAGESVVTLARWLGHSSPTITLDYYAHFMPEAGGKGRGAIDALLGHPAAVATAA
;
A
#
# COMPACT_ATOMS: atom_id res chain seq x y z
N MET A 1 20.20 -4.92 -10.45
CA MET A 1 19.37 -4.54 -11.61
C MET A 1 19.03 -3.05 -11.61
N TRP A 2 18.27 -2.50 -10.65
CA TRP A 2 17.90 -1.07 -10.69
C TRP A 2 18.95 -0.06 -10.22
N LYS A 3 19.95 -0.46 -9.43
CA LYS A 3 20.94 0.51 -8.91
C LYS A 3 21.72 1.25 -10.01
N PRO A 4 22.23 0.58 -11.06
CA PRO A 4 22.84 1.28 -12.19
C PRO A 4 21.86 2.25 -12.89
N ALA A 5 20.60 1.86 -13.09
CA ALA A 5 19.60 2.70 -13.72
C ALA A 5 19.26 3.95 -12.87
N LEU A 6 19.10 3.79 -11.56
CA LEU A 6 18.88 4.90 -10.62
C LEU A 6 20.07 5.87 -10.59
N ALA A 7 21.30 5.36 -10.73
CA ALA A 7 22.49 6.19 -10.80
C ALA A 7 22.61 6.92 -12.13
N ALA A 8 22.29 6.25 -13.24
CA ALA A 8 22.22 6.89 -14.55
C ALA A 8 21.15 7.99 -14.61
N ALA A 9 20.03 7.82 -13.91
CA ALA A 9 18.97 8.82 -13.77
C ALA A 9 19.27 9.92 -12.74
N GLY A 10 20.41 9.89 -12.05
CA GLY A 10 20.81 10.90 -11.06
C GLY A 10 20.09 10.84 -9.71
N VAL A 11 19.28 9.81 -9.46
CA VAL A 11 18.54 9.63 -8.19
C VAL A 11 19.47 9.21 -7.04
N ILE A 12 20.50 8.42 -7.36
CA ILE A 12 21.55 8.03 -6.41
C ILE A 12 22.93 8.29 -7.03
N PRO A 13 23.99 8.48 -6.23
CA PRO A 13 25.34 8.62 -6.77
C PRO A 13 25.80 7.34 -7.47
N MET A 14 26.65 7.50 -8.48
CA MET A 14 27.33 6.39 -9.12
C MET A 14 28.23 5.66 -8.12
N ARG A 15 28.19 4.33 -8.12
CA ARG A 15 28.99 3.50 -7.21
C ARG A 15 30.46 3.55 -7.60
N LYS A 16 31.36 3.73 -6.62
CA LYS A 16 32.80 3.52 -6.82
C LYS A 16 33.12 2.03 -6.89
N LYS A 17 34.20 1.66 -7.60
CA LYS A 17 34.52 0.28 -7.99
C LYS A 17 34.50 -0.72 -6.81
N ASP A 18 34.96 -0.29 -5.64
CA ASP A 18 35.12 -1.15 -4.45
C ASP A 18 34.11 -0.85 -3.32
N GLU A 19 33.09 -0.04 -3.60
CA GLU A 19 32.05 0.31 -2.63
C GLU A 19 30.76 -0.47 -2.88
N ARG A 20 29.92 -0.57 -1.83
CA ARG A 20 28.54 -1.04 -1.97
C ARG A 20 27.65 0.09 -2.50
N TRP A 21 26.63 -0.27 -3.27
CA TRP A 21 25.59 0.68 -3.67
C TRP A 21 24.93 1.31 -2.43
N LYS A 22 24.71 2.63 -2.47
CA LYS A 22 23.94 3.32 -1.43
C LYS A 22 22.55 2.70 -1.31
N ALA A 23 22.04 2.56 -0.08
CA ALA A 23 20.66 2.14 0.15
C ALA A 23 19.69 3.14 -0.51
N SER A 24 18.68 2.62 -1.21
CA SER A 24 17.69 3.44 -1.94
C SER A 24 16.35 2.74 -1.88
N ARG A 25 15.90 2.43 -0.67
CA ARG A 25 14.68 1.64 -0.45
C ARG A 25 13.46 2.32 -1.08
N LYS A 26 13.35 3.65 -0.89
CA LYS A 26 12.27 4.49 -1.43
C LYS A 26 12.28 4.67 -2.95
N ASP A 27 13.38 4.35 -3.63
CA ASP A 27 13.54 4.49 -5.08
C ASP A 27 13.78 3.13 -5.75
N GLY A 28 13.72 2.05 -4.98
CA GLY A 28 14.07 0.70 -5.40
C GLY A 28 12.86 -0.22 -5.51
N PHE A 29 13.11 -1.52 -5.64
CA PHE A 29 12.06 -2.55 -5.74
C PHE A 29 11.05 -2.54 -4.60
N HIS A 30 11.39 -1.95 -3.45
CA HIS A 30 10.45 -1.84 -2.33
C HIS A 30 9.20 -1.00 -2.66
N VAL A 31 9.32 -0.04 -3.59
CA VAL A 31 8.19 0.77 -4.05
C VAL A 31 7.13 -0.10 -4.71
N LEU A 32 7.51 -1.19 -5.39
CA LEU A 32 6.55 -2.12 -5.98
C LEU A 32 5.71 -2.82 -4.91
N ARG A 33 6.32 -3.16 -3.77
CA ARG A 33 5.58 -3.72 -2.63
C ARG A 33 4.59 -2.69 -2.06
N HIS A 34 4.99 -1.43 -1.96
CA HIS A 34 4.08 -0.37 -1.52
C HIS A 34 2.91 -0.17 -2.50
N THR A 35 3.21 -0.17 -3.80
CA THR A 35 2.18 -0.03 -4.86
C THR A 35 1.19 -1.20 -4.83
N TYR A 36 1.69 -2.43 -4.70
CA TYR A 36 0.82 -3.60 -4.57
C TYR A 36 -0.08 -3.50 -3.34
N ALA A 37 0.50 -3.16 -2.18
CA ALA A 37 -0.25 -3.02 -0.94
C ALA A 37 -1.33 -1.93 -1.01
N SER A 38 -1.02 -0.76 -1.59
CA SER A 38 -1.97 0.34 -1.71
C SER A 38 -3.16 -0.04 -2.60
N VAL A 39 -2.91 -0.64 -3.77
CA VAL A 39 -3.98 -1.04 -4.71
C VAL A 39 -4.91 -2.08 -4.08
N ILE A 40 -4.36 -3.05 -3.36
CA ILE A 40 -5.15 -4.11 -2.73
C ILE A 40 -6.02 -3.57 -1.58
N LEU A 41 -5.49 -2.63 -0.78
CA LEU A 41 -6.26 -2.00 0.30
C LEU A 41 -7.33 -1.04 -0.22
N GLU A 42 -7.04 -0.31 -1.29
CA GLU A 42 -8.02 0.55 -1.95
C GLU A 42 -9.20 -0.26 -2.50
N ALA A 43 -8.95 -1.47 -3.03
CA ALA A 43 -10.01 -2.41 -3.42
C ALA A 43 -10.86 -2.90 -2.24
N GLY A 44 -10.40 -2.69 -0.99
CA GLY A 44 -11.10 -3.04 0.24
C GLY A 44 -10.79 -4.43 0.77
N GLU A 45 -9.63 -5.00 0.42
CA GLU A 45 -9.14 -6.24 1.02
C GLU A 45 -8.82 -6.06 2.52
N SER A 46 -8.86 -7.14 3.27
CA SER A 46 -8.52 -7.12 4.69
C SER A 46 -7.02 -6.86 4.93
N VAL A 47 -6.73 -5.94 5.84
CA VAL A 47 -5.36 -5.63 6.31
C VAL A 47 -4.65 -6.87 6.83
N VAL A 48 -5.38 -7.77 7.50
CA VAL A 48 -4.83 -9.02 8.04
C VAL A 48 -4.46 -9.98 6.92
N THR A 49 -5.33 -10.12 5.91
CA THR A 49 -5.06 -10.93 4.72
C THR A 49 -3.83 -10.41 3.99
N LEU A 50 -3.78 -9.11 3.70
CA LEU A 50 -2.64 -8.50 3.04
C LEU A 50 -1.35 -8.66 3.86
N ALA A 51 -1.39 -8.47 5.18
CA ALA A 51 -0.24 -8.68 6.06
C ALA A 51 0.35 -10.08 5.92
N ARG A 52 -0.51 -11.10 5.84
CA ARG A 52 -0.10 -12.50 5.63
C ARG A 52 0.50 -12.72 4.24
N TRP A 53 -0.10 -12.20 3.18
CA TRP A 53 0.47 -12.29 1.82
C TRP A 53 1.83 -11.61 1.71
N LEU A 54 1.99 -10.49 2.40
CA LEU A 54 3.24 -9.76 2.48
C LEU A 54 4.27 -10.46 3.38
N GLY A 55 3.88 -11.44 4.19
CA GLY A 55 4.75 -12.13 5.13
C GLY A 55 5.16 -11.27 6.32
N HIS A 56 4.31 -10.33 6.74
CA HIS A 56 4.53 -9.56 7.97
C HIS A 56 4.28 -10.44 9.19
N SER A 57 5.15 -10.33 10.20
CA SER A 57 5.02 -11.04 11.48
C SER A 57 3.83 -10.54 12.32
N SER A 58 3.36 -9.32 12.04
CA SER A 58 2.16 -8.74 12.66
C SER A 58 1.40 -7.88 11.65
N PRO A 59 0.04 -7.92 11.65
CA PRO A 59 -0.79 -6.98 10.89
C PRO A 59 -0.56 -5.50 11.23
N THR A 60 -0.09 -5.20 12.45
CA THR A 60 0.26 -3.83 12.86
C THR A 60 1.26 -3.19 11.90
N ILE A 61 2.22 -3.97 11.39
CA ILE A 61 3.17 -3.48 10.39
C ILE A 61 2.43 -2.98 9.15
N THR A 62 1.47 -3.74 8.63
CA THR A 62 0.68 -3.29 7.47
C THR A 62 -0.14 -2.05 7.81
N LEU A 63 -0.75 -2.01 9.00
CA LEU A 63 -1.55 -0.88 9.43
C LEU A 63 -0.72 0.40 9.52
N ASP A 64 0.44 0.35 10.17
CA ASP A 64 1.35 1.50 10.36
C ASP A 64 1.77 2.12 9.03
N TYR A 65 2.02 1.29 8.01
CA TYR A 65 2.49 1.76 6.71
C TYR A 65 1.39 2.10 5.71
N TYR A 66 0.19 1.51 5.82
CA TYR A 66 -0.80 1.57 4.75
C TYR A 66 -2.22 1.99 5.15
N ALA A 67 -2.48 2.26 6.43
CA ALA A 67 -3.83 2.66 6.90
C ALA A 67 -4.43 3.84 6.11
N HIS A 68 -3.59 4.75 5.60
CA HIS A 68 -4.01 5.91 4.82
C HIS A 68 -4.59 5.58 3.43
N PHE A 69 -4.38 4.36 2.92
CA PHE A 69 -4.98 3.88 1.66
C PHE A 69 -6.37 3.25 1.87
N MET A 70 -6.92 3.34 3.08
CA MET A 70 -8.26 2.90 3.41
C MET A 70 -9.21 4.06 3.75
N PRO A 71 -9.20 5.20 3.02
CA PRO A 71 -10.21 6.22 3.23
C PRO A 71 -11.58 5.59 2.92
N GLU A 72 -12.58 5.86 3.75
CA GLU A 72 -13.93 5.28 3.62
C GLU A 72 -14.07 3.75 3.85
N ALA A 73 -13.10 3.06 4.47
CA ALA A 73 -13.33 1.66 4.91
C ALA A 73 -14.54 1.51 5.86
N GLY A 74 -14.92 2.59 6.55
CA GLY A 74 -16.15 2.65 7.34
C GLY A 74 -17.45 2.74 6.52
N GLY A 75 -17.40 3.22 5.28
CA GLY A 75 -18.57 3.40 4.42
C GLY A 75 -19.24 2.07 4.04
N LYS A 76 -18.44 1.07 3.64
CA LYS A 76 -18.94 -0.29 3.40
C LYS A 76 -19.55 -0.92 4.66
N GLY A 77 -18.93 -0.67 5.82
CA GLY A 77 -19.44 -1.13 7.12
C GLY A 77 -20.80 -0.51 7.46
N ARG A 78 -20.96 0.80 7.25
CA ARG A 78 -22.25 1.50 7.44
C ARG A 78 -23.33 0.94 6.52
N GLY A 79 -23.05 0.81 5.23
CA GLY A 79 -24.01 0.25 4.27
C GLY A 79 -24.46 -1.18 4.62
N ALA A 80 -23.56 -2.00 5.18
CA ALA A 80 -23.91 -3.35 5.64
C ALA A 80 -24.89 -3.33 6.84
N ILE A 81 -24.68 -2.41 7.78
CA ILE A 81 -25.59 -2.23 8.94
C ILE A 81 -26.93 -1.62 8.49
N ASP A 82 -26.91 -0.63 7.60
CA ASP A 82 -28.14 -0.03 7.06
C ASP A 82 -28.99 -1.09 6.36
N ALA A 83 -28.37 -1.93 5.52
CA ALA A 83 -29.04 -3.05 4.86
C ALA A 83 -29.61 -4.07 5.85
N LEU A 84 -28.86 -4.41 6.90
CA LEU A 84 -29.33 -5.31 7.97
C LEU A 84 -30.56 -4.73 8.70
N LEU A 85 -30.59 -3.41 8.90
CA LEU A 85 -31.67 -2.70 9.59
C LEU A 85 -32.82 -2.29 8.65
N GLY A 86 -32.80 -2.71 7.38
CA GLY A 86 -33.84 -2.40 6.40
C GLY A 86 -33.87 -0.94 5.93
N HIS A 87 -32.80 -0.17 6.17
CA HIS A 87 -32.64 1.16 5.58
C HIS A 87 -32.11 1.01 4.15
N PRO A 88 -32.78 1.62 3.14
CA PRO A 88 -32.26 1.61 1.78
C PRO A 88 -30.91 2.34 1.79
N ALA A 89 -29.88 1.71 1.23
CA ALA A 89 -28.57 2.33 1.06
C ALA A 89 -28.76 3.68 0.35
N ALA A 90 -28.28 4.77 0.97
CA ALA A 90 -28.34 6.07 0.36
C ALA A 90 -27.65 6.00 -1.00
N VAL A 91 -28.42 6.19 -2.08
CA VAL A 91 -27.88 6.25 -3.44
C VAL A 91 -26.92 7.44 -3.45
N ALA A 92 -25.63 7.15 -3.44
CA ALA A 92 -24.60 8.15 -3.63
C ALA A 92 -24.79 8.74 -5.03
N THR A 93 -25.44 9.89 -5.09
CA THR A 93 -25.55 10.71 -6.30
C THR A 93 -24.17 11.34 -6.49
N ALA A 94 -23.37 10.72 -7.37
CA ALA A 94 -22.14 11.32 -7.86
C ALA A 94 -22.52 12.54 -8.72
N ALA A 95 -22.04 13.72 -8.32
CA ALA A 95 -22.06 14.95 -9.10
C ALA A 95 -20.77 15.10 -9.91
#